data_AF-A0A1V6TJL4-F1
#
_entry.id   AF-A0A1V6TJL4-F1
#
_cell.length_a   1.000
_cell.length_b   1.000
_cell.length_c   1.000
_cell.angle_alpha   90.00
_cell.angle_beta   90.00
_cell.angle_gamma   90.00
#
_symmetry.space_group_name_H-M   'P 1'
#
loop_
_entity.id
_entity.type
_entity.pdbx_description
1 polymer ?
#
loop_
_entity_poly.entity_id
_entity_poly.type
_entity_poly.pdbx_seq_one_letter_code
_entity_poly.pdbx_strand_id
1 'polypeptide(L)'
;MKVLSPLPFAALCLAVPYAEYIYAPSERTLVPESIYAVNGSIRNPKALIGASKEPTVFHGPSSVTLDFEKNVAGLVTIDLNSSASELAFIGITFSESSLYISHEACDATADAGLDSPLWFSFPNGPGNYTAELKHNRGGFRYMTVVSNTTETISLNRVLLNFTAAPTQKLDEYTGYFHSNDELLNRIWYAGAYTNQLSTIDPSTGNALPWYQIINSTDNISLPETVPWWSNYTISNGTSVLTDGAKRDRLLWPGDMSISLESIGVSTYDLYSVRVALERLLDLQKHDGRLPYASPPYADTVSFTYHCHALNGMSLYFTYSGDKDWLLRYWGQYKAGISYALLSVDRTGLANITASSDWLRFGMGGH
;
A
#
# COMPACT_ATOMS: atom_id res chain seq x y z
N MET A 1 -7.19 52.18 -35.44
CA MET A 1 -7.40 51.08 -34.48
C MET A 1 -7.24 49.77 -35.21
N LYS A 2 -6.08 49.09 -35.08
CA LYS A 2 -5.91 47.72 -35.57
C LYS A 2 -5.99 46.80 -34.35
N VAL A 3 -7.02 45.97 -34.33
CA VAL A 3 -7.25 44.95 -33.30
C VAL A 3 -6.24 43.82 -33.52
N LEU A 4 -5.37 43.59 -32.54
CA LEU A 4 -4.49 42.43 -32.48
C LEU A 4 -5.32 41.23 -32.02
N SER A 5 -5.40 40.20 -32.87
CA SER A 5 -5.97 38.90 -32.55
C SER A 5 -5.08 38.15 -31.55
N PRO A 6 -5.63 37.48 -30.52
CA PRO A 6 -4.83 36.63 -29.64
C PRO A 6 -4.42 35.35 -30.37
N LEU A 7 -3.13 35.02 -30.37
CA LEU A 7 -2.65 33.72 -30.79
C LEU A 7 -3.13 32.64 -29.79
N PRO A 8 -3.59 31.46 -30.26
CA PRO A 8 -3.94 30.38 -29.37
C PRO A 8 -2.66 29.81 -28.75
N PHE A 9 -2.62 29.73 -27.43
CA PHE A 9 -1.63 28.91 -26.73
C PHE A 9 -1.90 27.44 -27.08
N ALA A 10 -1.09 26.87 -27.96
CA ALA A 10 -1.05 25.43 -28.14
C ALA A 10 -0.46 24.83 -26.86
N ALA A 11 -1.25 24.05 -26.12
CA ALA A 11 -0.73 23.24 -25.03
C ALA A 11 0.23 22.21 -25.64
N LEU A 12 1.54 22.40 -25.40
CA LEU A 12 2.54 21.39 -25.69
C LEU A 12 2.30 20.22 -24.73
N CYS A 13 1.70 19.14 -25.25
CA CYS A 13 1.68 17.86 -24.56
C CYS A 13 3.09 17.27 -24.69
N LEU A 14 3.93 17.45 -23.66
CA LEU A 14 5.23 16.80 -23.60
C LEU A 14 5.00 15.31 -23.31
N ALA A 15 5.59 14.43 -24.12
CA ALA A 15 5.53 13.00 -23.87
C ALA A 15 6.24 12.67 -22.55
N VAL A 16 5.62 11.84 -21.71
CA VAL A 16 6.23 11.31 -20.49
C VAL A 16 7.41 10.41 -20.91
N PRO A 17 8.65 10.71 -20.49
CA PRO A 17 9.79 9.86 -20.81
C PRO A 17 9.58 8.43 -20.32
N TYR A 18 9.87 7.45 -21.19
CA TYR A 18 9.86 6.02 -20.86
C TYR A 18 8.54 5.53 -20.25
N ALA A 19 7.42 6.13 -20.68
CA ALA A 19 6.07 5.82 -20.18
C ALA A 19 5.74 4.33 -20.25
N GLU A 20 6.31 3.59 -21.19
CA GLU A 20 6.16 2.14 -21.35
C GLU A 20 6.60 1.31 -20.14
N TYR A 21 7.45 1.86 -19.26
CA TYR A 21 7.88 1.18 -18.03
C TYR A 21 7.14 1.66 -16.78
N ILE A 22 6.37 2.76 -16.84
CA ILE A 22 5.67 3.30 -15.67
C ILE A 22 4.46 2.42 -15.35
N TYR A 23 4.51 1.76 -14.19
CA TYR A 23 3.43 0.89 -13.72
C TYR A 23 2.28 1.65 -13.05
N ALA A 24 2.50 2.88 -12.60
CA ALA A 24 1.46 3.68 -11.96
C ALA A 24 0.30 3.94 -12.94
N PRO A 25 -0.97 3.81 -12.50
CA PRO A 25 -2.09 4.09 -13.38
C PRO A 25 -2.21 5.59 -13.65
N SER A 26 -2.63 5.97 -14.85
CA SER A 26 -2.89 7.37 -15.23
C SER A 26 -4.13 7.96 -14.57
N GLU A 27 -5.05 7.11 -14.09
CA GLU A 27 -6.29 7.51 -13.43
C GLU A 27 -6.46 6.82 -12.07
N ARG A 28 -7.28 7.42 -11.20
CA ARG A 28 -7.60 6.87 -9.88
C ARG A 28 -8.68 5.80 -9.94
N THR A 29 -9.59 5.84 -10.91
CA THR A 29 -10.64 4.84 -11.04
C THR A 29 -10.19 3.74 -12.00
N LEU A 30 -9.88 2.57 -11.45
CA LEU A 30 -9.43 1.42 -12.21
C LEU A 30 -10.58 0.46 -12.49
N VAL A 31 -10.56 -0.09 -13.69
CA VAL A 31 -11.23 -1.34 -14.03
C VAL A 31 -10.17 -2.44 -14.07
N PRO A 32 -10.50 -3.69 -13.71
CA PRO A 32 -9.57 -4.80 -13.91
C PRO A 32 -9.31 -5.01 -15.41
N GLU A 33 -8.11 -5.47 -15.75
CA GLU A 33 -7.66 -5.58 -17.15
C GLU A 33 -8.18 -6.87 -17.80
N SER A 34 -8.28 -7.96 -17.05
CA SER A 34 -8.71 -9.24 -17.59
C SER A 34 -9.49 -10.12 -16.61
N ILE A 35 -10.18 -11.12 -17.16
CA ILE A 35 -10.79 -12.21 -16.40
C ILE A 35 -9.76 -13.32 -16.26
N TYR A 36 -9.34 -13.61 -15.03
CA TYR A 36 -8.42 -14.70 -14.73
C TYR A 36 -9.13 -16.06 -14.70
N ALA A 37 -10.26 -16.14 -14.02
CA ALA A 37 -11.02 -17.39 -13.86
C ALA A 37 -12.51 -17.14 -13.66
N VAL A 38 -13.32 -18.13 -14.03
CA VAL A 38 -14.77 -18.16 -13.80
C VAL A 38 -15.11 -19.52 -13.21
N ASN A 39 -15.87 -19.54 -12.12
CA ASN A 39 -16.37 -20.74 -11.47
C ASN A 39 -17.88 -20.67 -11.28
N GLY A 40 -18.58 -21.78 -11.47
CA GLY A 40 -20.04 -21.83 -11.43
C GLY A 40 -20.72 -21.23 -12.68
N SER A 41 -22.01 -20.90 -12.54
CA SER A 41 -22.85 -20.46 -13.67
C SER A 41 -22.91 -18.94 -13.76
N ILE A 42 -22.18 -18.36 -14.72
CA ILE A 42 -22.08 -16.92 -14.91
C ILE A 42 -22.29 -16.53 -16.37
N ARG A 43 -23.19 -15.58 -16.61
CA ARG A 43 -23.43 -14.99 -17.92
C ARG A 43 -22.67 -13.69 -18.07
N ASN A 44 -22.01 -13.49 -19.21
CA ASN A 44 -21.28 -12.27 -19.58
C ASN A 44 -20.28 -11.76 -18.50
N PRO A 45 -19.32 -12.59 -18.02
CA PRO A 45 -18.34 -12.17 -17.00
C PRO A 45 -17.48 -10.99 -17.46
N LYS A 46 -17.30 -10.79 -18.78
CA LYS A 46 -16.51 -9.69 -19.34
C LYS A 46 -17.10 -8.31 -19.09
N ALA A 47 -18.38 -8.20 -18.71
CA ALA A 47 -18.94 -6.90 -18.30
C ALA A 47 -18.30 -6.35 -17.02
N LEU A 48 -17.67 -7.19 -16.18
CA LEU A 48 -16.97 -6.71 -14.99
C LEU A 48 -15.71 -5.89 -15.29
N ILE A 49 -15.08 -6.08 -16.45
CA ILE A 49 -13.79 -5.47 -16.83
C ILE A 49 -13.93 -4.37 -17.89
N GLY A 50 -15.15 -3.95 -18.23
CA GLY A 50 -15.35 -2.93 -19.25
C GLY A 50 -16.80 -2.53 -19.43
N ALA A 51 -17.04 -1.44 -20.18
CA ALA A 51 -18.38 -0.99 -20.47
C ALA A 51 -19.10 -1.97 -21.41
N SER A 52 -20.04 -2.75 -20.87
CA SER A 52 -20.93 -3.64 -21.61
C SER A 52 -22.36 -3.09 -21.59
N LYS A 53 -23.13 -3.33 -22.65
CA LYS A 53 -24.58 -3.03 -22.67
C LYS A 53 -25.39 -4.01 -21.83
N GLU A 54 -24.83 -5.18 -21.55
CA GLU A 54 -25.46 -6.22 -20.74
C GLU A 54 -24.66 -6.48 -19.47
N PRO A 55 -25.30 -6.68 -18.31
CA PRO A 55 -24.61 -6.92 -17.05
C PRO A 55 -24.03 -8.34 -17.00
N THR A 56 -23.07 -8.54 -16.11
CA THR A 56 -22.68 -9.87 -15.64
C THR A 56 -23.78 -10.42 -14.75
N VAL A 57 -24.19 -11.67 -14.95
CA VAL A 57 -25.24 -12.31 -14.16
C VAL A 57 -24.69 -13.55 -13.48
N PHE A 58 -24.74 -13.56 -12.15
CA PHE A 58 -24.37 -14.68 -11.29
C PHE A 58 -25.62 -15.52 -11.01
N HIS A 59 -25.51 -16.84 -11.20
CA HIS A 59 -26.57 -17.79 -10.88
C HIS A 59 -26.10 -18.75 -9.79
N GLY A 60 -26.71 -18.68 -8.62
CA GLY A 60 -26.32 -19.52 -7.49
C GLY A 60 -24.89 -19.26 -7.01
N PRO A 61 -24.31 -20.21 -6.27
CA PRO A 61 -22.90 -20.18 -5.89
C PRO A 61 -21.99 -20.15 -7.12
N SER A 62 -21.27 -19.04 -7.30
CA SER A 62 -20.43 -18.79 -8.47
C SER A 62 -19.43 -17.66 -8.19
N SER A 63 -18.32 -17.61 -8.93
CA SER A 63 -17.32 -16.56 -8.77
C SER A 63 -16.59 -16.19 -10.06
N VAL A 64 -16.12 -14.95 -10.12
CA VAL A 64 -15.23 -14.44 -11.19
C VAL A 64 -13.98 -13.86 -10.55
N THR A 65 -12.80 -14.38 -10.91
CA THR A 65 -11.52 -13.77 -10.54
C THR A 65 -11.08 -12.80 -11.62
N LEU A 66 -10.79 -11.57 -11.21
CA LEU A 66 -10.33 -10.45 -12.01
C LEU A 66 -8.83 -10.27 -11.79
N ASP A 67 -8.07 -10.01 -12.85
CA ASP A 67 -6.64 -9.71 -12.80
C ASP A 67 -6.40 -8.26 -13.23
N PHE A 68 -5.72 -7.49 -12.38
CA PHE A 68 -5.26 -6.13 -12.66
C PHE A 68 -3.91 -6.08 -13.37
N GLU A 69 -3.30 -7.24 -13.65
CA GLU A 69 -1.99 -7.48 -14.28
C GLU A 69 -0.76 -7.00 -13.49
N LYS A 70 -0.99 -6.11 -12.52
CA LYS A 70 -0.02 -5.57 -11.58
C LYS A 70 -0.68 -5.42 -10.20
N ASN A 71 0.13 -5.33 -9.15
CA ASN A 71 -0.39 -5.00 -7.83
C ASN A 71 -0.99 -3.59 -7.86
N VAL A 72 -2.15 -3.43 -7.24
CA VAL A 72 -2.89 -2.19 -7.02
C VAL A 72 -3.27 -2.12 -5.54
N ALA A 73 -3.78 -0.98 -5.09
CA ALA A 73 -4.32 -0.80 -3.73
C ALA A 73 -5.49 0.18 -3.78
N GLY A 74 -6.57 -0.07 -3.03
CA GLY A 74 -7.73 0.80 -3.14
C GLY A 74 -9.03 0.34 -2.48
N LEU A 75 -10.04 1.19 -2.66
CA LEU A 75 -11.42 0.94 -2.24
C LEU A 75 -12.24 0.39 -3.39
N VAL A 76 -12.79 -0.81 -3.20
CA VAL A 76 -13.67 -1.45 -4.18
C VAL A 76 -15.06 -0.83 -4.17
N THR A 77 -15.65 -0.71 -5.36
CA THR A 77 -17.05 -0.33 -5.57
C THR A 77 -17.72 -1.35 -6.49
N ILE A 78 -18.88 -1.84 -6.08
CA ILE A 78 -19.75 -2.69 -6.89
C ILE A 78 -20.87 -1.84 -7.49
N ASP A 79 -21.02 -1.87 -8.80
CA ASP A 79 -22.18 -1.29 -9.50
C ASP A 79 -23.22 -2.40 -9.71
N LEU A 80 -24.22 -2.43 -8.83
CA LEU A 80 -25.33 -3.39 -8.88
C LEU A 80 -26.33 -2.97 -9.94
N ASN A 81 -26.62 -3.86 -10.88
CA ASN A 81 -27.70 -3.68 -11.86
C ASN A 81 -29.05 -4.14 -11.31
N SER A 82 -29.11 -5.33 -10.73
CA SER A 82 -30.34 -5.83 -10.07
C SER A 82 -30.03 -7.02 -9.18
N SER A 83 -30.88 -7.23 -8.18
CA SER A 83 -30.90 -8.42 -7.34
C SER A 83 -32.32 -8.98 -7.29
N ALA A 84 -32.47 -10.30 -7.34
CA ALA A 84 -33.77 -10.96 -7.17
C ALA A 84 -34.25 -10.98 -5.71
N SER A 85 -33.38 -10.68 -4.75
CA SER A 85 -33.67 -10.72 -3.30
C SER A 85 -32.93 -9.64 -2.52
N GLU A 86 -33.56 -9.10 -1.49
CA GLU A 86 -32.94 -8.19 -0.52
C GLU A 86 -31.90 -8.90 0.37
N LEU A 87 -31.95 -10.24 0.46
CA LEU A 87 -30.99 -11.07 1.19
C LEU A 87 -29.77 -11.45 0.33
N ALA A 88 -29.72 -11.01 -0.93
CA ALA A 88 -28.61 -11.34 -1.80
C ALA A 88 -27.37 -10.52 -1.43
N PHE A 89 -26.20 -11.16 -1.51
CA PHE A 89 -24.93 -10.56 -1.16
C PHE A 89 -23.85 -10.97 -2.16
N ILE A 90 -22.88 -10.07 -2.36
CA ILE A 90 -21.67 -10.34 -3.12
C ILE A 90 -20.48 -10.20 -2.19
N GLY A 91 -19.60 -11.20 -2.19
CA GLY A 91 -18.32 -11.18 -1.50
C GLY A 91 -17.23 -10.73 -2.45
N ILE A 92 -16.24 -10.02 -1.92
CA ILE A 92 -14.99 -9.73 -2.61
C ILE A 92 -13.85 -10.34 -1.80
N THR A 93 -13.01 -11.13 -2.46
CA THR A 93 -11.73 -11.58 -1.90
C THR A 93 -10.56 -11.01 -2.68
N PHE A 94 -9.41 -10.90 -2.04
CA PHE A 94 -8.20 -10.26 -2.59
C PHE A 94 -6.99 -11.19 -2.45
N SER A 95 -6.08 -11.17 -3.43
CA SER A 95 -4.75 -11.76 -3.26
C SER A 95 -3.67 -11.01 -4.06
N GLU A 96 -2.45 -10.93 -3.51
CA GLU A 96 -1.28 -10.41 -4.27
C GLU A 96 -0.75 -11.43 -5.27
N SER A 97 -0.78 -12.72 -4.91
CA SER A 97 -0.27 -13.81 -5.74
C SER A 97 -1.39 -14.74 -6.23
N SER A 98 -1.20 -15.28 -7.43
CA SER A 98 -2.12 -16.26 -8.02
C SER A 98 -2.18 -17.57 -7.23
N LEU A 99 -1.15 -17.86 -6.42
CA LEU A 99 -1.10 -19.04 -5.55
C LEU A 99 -2.14 -19.01 -4.43
N TYR A 100 -2.63 -17.82 -4.07
CA TYR A 100 -3.56 -17.62 -2.96
C TYR A 100 -4.94 -17.11 -3.40
N ILE A 101 -5.26 -17.21 -4.70
CA ILE A 101 -6.61 -16.90 -5.19
C ILE A 101 -7.59 -17.88 -4.55
N SER A 102 -8.60 -17.34 -3.87
CA SER A 102 -9.66 -18.13 -3.27
C SER A 102 -10.99 -17.38 -3.34
N HIS A 103 -12.08 -18.11 -3.50
CA HIS A 103 -13.45 -17.56 -3.40
C HIS A 103 -13.99 -17.63 -1.96
N GLU A 104 -13.23 -18.22 -1.04
CA GLU A 104 -13.65 -18.44 0.36
C GLU A 104 -12.99 -17.44 1.33
N ALA A 105 -11.80 -16.92 1.01
CA ALA A 105 -11.07 -15.95 1.82
C ALA A 105 -10.05 -15.14 1.00
N CYS A 106 -9.53 -14.06 1.59
CA CYS A 106 -8.41 -13.30 1.05
C CYS A 106 -7.07 -13.85 1.57
N ASP A 107 -5.98 -13.53 0.87
CA ASP A 107 -4.65 -13.74 1.44
C ASP A 107 -4.45 -12.93 2.73
N ALA A 108 -3.73 -13.48 3.69
CA ALA A 108 -3.75 -12.99 5.06
C ALA A 108 -3.00 -11.66 5.25
N THR A 109 -3.52 -10.84 6.18
CA THR A 109 -2.80 -9.73 6.80
C THR A 109 -2.43 -10.02 8.26
N ALA A 110 -2.94 -11.09 8.87
CA ALA A 110 -2.45 -11.57 10.17
C ALA A 110 -1.28 -12.56 10.02
N ASP A 111 -0.58 -12.86 11.12
CA ASP A 111 0.55 -13.81 11.13
C ASP A 111 0.11 -15.27 10.93
N ALA A 112 -1.17 -15.57 11.09
CA ALA A 112 -1.80 -16.85 10.78
C ALA A 112 -3.24 -16.64 10.29
N GLY A 113 -3.79 -17.65 9.61
CA GLY A 113 -5.16 -17.63 9.09
C GLY A 113 -5.28 -17.06 7.68
N LEU A 114 -6.51 -16.70 7.33
CA LEU A 114 -6.89 -16.09 6.06
C LEU A 114 -7.87 -14.95 6.34
N ASP A 115 -7.77 -13.86 5.59
CA ASP A 115 -8.59 -12.68 5.81
C ASP A 115 -10.03 -12.91 5.32
N SER A 116 -11.03 -12.49 6.08
CA SER A 116 -12.45 -12.67 5.72
C SER A 116 -12.81 -11.99 4.39
N PRO A 117 -13.69 -12.58 3.56
CA PRO A 117 -14.26 -11.88 2.40
C PRO A 117 -14.99 -10.60 2.81
N LEU A 118 -14.90 -9.56 1.97
CA LEU A 118 -15.67 -8.33 2.14
C LEU A 118 -17.06 -8.50 1.52
N TRP A 119 -18.09 -8.62 2.35
CA TRP A 119 -19.46 -8.84 1.91
C TRP A 119 -20.24 -7.53 1.72
N PHE A 120 -20.93 -7.42 0.59
CA PHE A 120 -21.83 -6.33 0.23
C PHE A 120 -23.27 -6.80 0.24
N SER A 121 -24.15 -6.03 0.90
CA SER A 121 -25.60 -6.18 0.82
C SER A 121 -26.22 -5.04 0.01
N PHE A 122 -27.43 -5.26 -0.51
CA PHE A 122 -28.06 -4.35 -1.46
C PHE A 122 -29.46 -3.88 -1.03
N PRO A 123 -29.59 -3.23 0.15
CA PRO A 123 -30.90 -2.87 0.71
C PRO A 123 -31.68 -1.82 -0.09
N ASN A 124 -30.99 -1.06 -0.95
CA ASN A 124 -31.56 0.04 -1.73
C ASN A 124 -31.78 -0.32 -3.21
N GLY A 125 -31.57 -1.58 -3.59
CA GLY A 125 -31.67 -2.01 -4.99
C GLY A 125 -30.50 -1.51 -5.85
N PRO A 126 -30.69 -1.32 -7.16
CA PRO A 126 -29.62 -0.97 -8.10
C PRO A 126 -28.85 0.30 -7.72
N GLY A 127 -27.53 0.30 -7.92
CA GLY A 127 -26.67 1.45 -7.62
C GLY A 127 -25.24 1.08 -7.27
N ASN A 128 -24.46 2.09 -6.84
CA ASN A 128 -23.06 1.94 -6.46
C ASN A 128 -22.93 1.67 -4.97
N TYR A 129 -22.17 0.61 -4.64
CA TYR A 129 -21.86 0.17 -3.29
C TYR A 129 -20.36 0.18 -3.08
N THR A 130 -19.86 1.20 -2.39
CA THR A 130 -18.43 1.36 -2.08
C THR A 130 -18.12 0.79 -0.69
N ALA A 131 -16.99 0.10 -0.56
CA ALA A 131 -16.49 -0.37 0.73
C ALA A 131 -16.33 0.79 1.73
N GLU A 132 -16.53 0.52 3.03
CA GLU A 132 -16.12 1.46 4.09
C GLU A 132 -14.62 1.77 3.99
N LEU A 133 -14.21 3.01 4.32
CA LEU A 133 -12.82 3.45 4.23
C LEU A 133 -11.84 2.53 5.00
N LYS A 134 -12.27 1.97 6.14
CA LYS A 134 -11.46 1.01 6.93
C LYS A 134 -11.12 -0.28 6.18
N HIS A 135 -11.87 -0.61 5.13
CA HIS A 135 -11.61 -1.76 4.25
C HIS A 135 -10.92 -1.34 2.94
N ASN A 136 -10.20 -0.21 2.95
CA ASN A 136 -9.26 0.14 1.90
C ASN A 136 -8.18 -0.95 1.83
N ARG A 137 -8.33 -1.88 0.88
CA ARG A 137 -7.39 -2.99 0.73
C ARG A 137 -6.06 -2.42 0.27
N GLY A 138 -4.99 -2.81 0.97
CA GLY A 138 -3.63 -2.55 0.57
C GLY A 138 -3.25 -3.27 -0.73
N GLY A 139 -1.99 -3.64 -0.91
CA GLY A 139 -1.53 -4.36 -2.09
C GLY A 139 -2.35 -5.62 -2.41
N PHE A 140 -2.86 -5.73 -3.62
CA PHE A 140 -3.42 -6.95 -4.23
C PHE A 140 -3.31 -6.87 -5.76
N ARG A 141 -3.35 -8.00 -6.46
CA ARG A 141 -3.44 -8.05 -7.93
C ARG A 141 -4.71 -8.73 -8.40
N TYR A 142 -5.16 -9.75 -7.67
CA TYR A 142 -6.34 -10.52 -8.01
C TYR A 142 -7.48 -10.13 -7.09
N MET A 143 -8.66 -9.97 -7.67
CA MET A 143 -9.90 -9.70 -6.96
C MET A 143 -10.93 -10.74 -7.40
N THR A 144 -11.46 -11.54 -6.47
CA THR A 144 -12.53 -12.51 -6.80
C THR A 144 -13.87 -11.99 -6.33
N VAL A 145 -14.79 -11.84 -7.27
CA VAL A 145 -16.21 -11.53 -7.02
C VAL A 145 -16.95 -12.83 -6.78
N VAL A 146 -17.62 -12.95 -5.65
CA VAL A 146 -18.21 -14.19 -5.16
C VAL A 146 -19.70 -14.00 -4.92
N SER A 147 -20.52 -14.79 -5.61
CA SER A 147 -21.91 -15.03 -5.22
C SER A 147 -21.96 -16.32 -4.42
N ASN A 148 -22.47 -16.26 -3.20
CA ASN A 148 -22.78 -17.45 -2.38
C ASN A 148 -24.28 -17.51 -2.03
N THR A 149 -25.11 -16.82 -2.81
CA THR A 149 -26.57 -16.90 -2.71
C THR A 149 -27.11 -17.92 -3.72
N THR A 150 -28.30 -18.46 -3.46
CA THR A 150 -29.07 -19.24 -4.45
C THR A 150 -29.77 -18.34 -5.48
N GLU A 151 -29.86 -17.04 -5.19
CA GLU A 151 -30.56 -16.07 -6.02
C GLU A 151 -29.74 -15.62 -7.22
N THR A 152 -30.41 -15.00 -8.19
CA THR A 152 -29.75 -14.36 -9.32
C THR A 152 -29.38 -12.92 -8.97
N ILE A 153 -28.11 -12.56 -9.14
CA ILE A 153 -27.59 -11.20 -8.96
C ILE A 153 -26.97 -10.74 -10.28
N SER A 154 -27.21 -9.49 -10.67
CA SER A 154 -26.57 -8.90 -11.84
C SER A 154 -25.78 -7.64 -11.49
N LEU A 155 -24.54 -7.59 -11.99
CA LEU A 155 -23.58 -6.50 -11.78
C LEU A 155 -23.27 -5.84 -13.12
N ASN A 156 -23.25 -4.51 -13.16
CA ASN A 156 -22.81 -3.76 -14.33
C ASN A 156 -21.29 -3.82 -14.46
N ARG A 157 -20.57 -3.60 -13.34
CA ARG A 157 -19.10 -3.59 -13.26
C ARG A 157 -18.60 -3.64 -11.82
N VAL A 158 -17.29 -3.85 -11.68
CA VAL A 158 -16.55 -3.61 -10.43
C VAL A 158 -15.49 -2.56 -10.70
N LEU A 159 -15.39 -1.58 -9.81
CA LEU A 159 -14.45 -0.47 -9.89
C LEU A 159 -13.53 -0.48 -8.67
N LEU A 160 -12.30 -0.02 -8.86
CA LEU A 160 -11.36 0.22 -7.78
C LEU A 160 -10.97 1.69 -7.77
N ASN A 161 -11.17 2.38 -6.65
CA ASN A 161 -10.56 3.68 -6.44
C ASN A 161 -9.14 3.48 -5.89
N PHE A 162 -8.13 3.73 -6.71
CA PHE A 162 -6.71 3.60 -6.41
C PHE A 162 -6.24 4.66 -5.39
N THR A 163 -5.90 4.22 -4.18
CA THR A 163 -5.63 5.12 -3.04
C THR A 163 -4.14 5.33 -2.74
N ALA A 164 -3.25 4.55 -3.36
CA ALA A 164 -1.80 4.67 -3.17
C ALA A 164 -1.25 5.99 -3.72
N ALA A 165 -0.21 6.53 -3.09
CA ALA A 165 0.41 7.82 -3.39
C ALA A 165 -0.61 8.97 -3.52
N PRO A 166 -1.43 9.26 -2.49
CA PRO A 166 -2.63 10.10 -2.60
C PRO A 166 -2.38 11.54 -3.04
N THR A 167 -1.19 12.09 -2.77
CA THR A 167 -0.82 13.46 -3.13
C THR A 167 -0.01 13.55 -4.42
N GLN A 168 0.37 12.41 -5.01
CA GLN A 168 1.17 12.39 -6.23
C GLN A 168 0.27 12.42 -7.47
N LYS A 169 0.81 13.02 -8.53
CA LYS A 169 0.40 12.71 -9.90
C LYS A 169 1.16 11.45 -10.32
N LEU A 170 0.41 10.39 -10.62
CA LEU A 170 0.93 9.03 -10.55
C LEU A 170 1.96 8.70 -11.63
N ASP A 171 1.84 9.26 -12.83
CA ASP A 171 2.69 9.04 -13.99
C ASP A 171 3.67 10.19 -14.30
N GLU A 172 3.61 11.28 -13.52
CA GLU A 172 4.52 12.42 -13.65
C GLU A 172 5.75 12.25 -12.73
N TYR A 173 6.61 11.27 -13.06
CA TYR A 173 7.88 11.08 -12.35
C TYR A 173 8.80 12.30 -12.57
N THR A 174 9.68 12.57 -11.60
CA THR A 174 10.63 13.69 -11.66
C THR A 174 12.03 13.24 -12.07
N GLY A 175 12.34 11.96 -11.91
CA GLY A 175 13.53 11.31 -12.43
C GLY A 175 13.18 10.05 -13.22
N TYR A 176 14.09 9.69 -14.14
CA TYR A 176 13.92 8.60 -15.09
C TYR A 176 15.23 7.83 -15.25
N PHE A 177 15.12 6.54 -15.49
CA PHE A 177 16.25 5.66 -15.77
C PHE A 177 16.06 4.93 -17.09
N HIS A 178 17.16 4.78 -17.83
CA HIS A 178 17.21 3.93 -19.01
C HIS A 178 18.64 3.45 -19.23
N SER A 179 18.76 2.19 -19.63
CA SER A 179 20.01 1.51 -19.96
C SER A 179 19.82 0.62 -21.20
N ASN A 180 20.88 -0.03 -21.65
CA ASN A 180 20.81 -1.03 -22.72
C ASN A 180 20.34 -2.41 -22.25
N ASP A 181 19.90 -2.54 -20.99
CA ASP A 181 19.38 -3.77 -20.41
C ASP A 181 17.89 -3.59 -20.03
N GLU A 182 17.01 -4.30 -20.75
CA GLU A 182 15.56 -4.25 -20.56
C GLU A 182 15.11 -4.71 -19.18
N LEU A 183 15.84 -5.65 -18.57
CA LEU A 183 15.51 -6.12 -17.24
C LEU A 183 15.83 -5.04 -16.20
N LEU A 184 16.99 -4.37 -16.32
CA LEU A 184 17.35 -3.27 -15.43
C LEU A 184 16.38 -2.09 -15.56
N ASN A 185 15.95 -1.78 -16.79
CA ASN A 185 14.92 -0.75 -17.02
C ASN A 185 13.65 -1.12 -16.23
N ARG A 186 13.10 -2.32 -16.43
CA ARG A 186 11.88 -2.77 -15.73
C ARG A 186 12.03 -2.82 -14.21
N ILE A 187 13.18 -3.26 -13.69
CA ILE A 187 13.44 -3.32 -12.23
C ILE A 187 13.36 -1.93 -11.62
N TRP A 188 13.93 -0.91 -12.29
CA TRP A 188 13.95 0.45 -11.76
C TRP A 188 12.54 1.03 -11.60
N TYR A 189 11.69 0.90 -12.62
CA TYR A 189 10.31 1.40 -12.55
C TYR A 189 9.42 0.54 -11.65
N ALA A 190 9.69 -0.76 -11.52
CA ALA A 190 9.03 -1.59 -10.53
C ALA A 190 9.32 -1.09 -9.10
N GLY A 191 10.57 -0.72 -8.80
CA GLY A 191 10.95 -0.14 -7.52
C GLY A 191 10.25 1.20 -7.23
N ALA A 192 10.19 2.10 -8.22
CA ALA A 192 9.45 3.35 -8.10
C ALA A 192 7.96 3.11 -7.81
N TYR A 193 7.34 2.17 -8.53
CA TYR A 193 5.94 1.82 -8.32
C TYR A 193 5.67 1.15 -6.98
N THR A 194 6.58 0.31 -6.48
CA THR A 194 6.50 -0.25 -5.12
C THR A 194 6.48 0.85 -4.07
N ASN A 195 7.33 1.88 -4.20
CA ASN A 195 7.31 3.01 -3.27
C ASN A 195 6.00 3.81 -3.35
N GLN A 196 5.39 3.94 -4.54
CA GLN A 196 4.07 4.57 -4.67
C GLN A 196 2.97 3.74 -4.00
N LEU A 197 2.98 2.41 -4.19
CA LEU A 197 2.04 1.50 -3.53
C LEU A 197 2.16 1.52 -2.00
N SER A 198 3.38 1.63 -1.47
CA SER A 198 3.65 1.77 -0.03
C SER A 198 3.48 3.20 0.49
N THR A 199 3.05 4.16 -0.34
CA THR A 199 2.73 5.53 0.10
C THR A 199 1.23 5.65 0.27
N ILE A 200 0.74 6.03 1.45
CA ILE A 200 -0.70 5.95 1.77
C ILE A 200 -1.25 7.24 2.38
N ASP A 201 -2.59 7.34 2.43
CA ASP A 201 -3.28 8.26 3.35
C ASP A 201 -3.03 7.78 4.79
N PRO A 202 -2.47 8.63 5.68
CA PRO A 202 -2.12 8.22 7.04
C PRO A 202 -3.30 7.72 7.88
N SER A 203 -4.55 8.10 7.57
CA SER A 203 -5.75 7.64 8.28
C SER A 203 -6.11 6.18 7.99
N THR A 204 -5.50 5.59 6.95
CA THR A 204 -5.71 4.19 6.54
C THR A 204 -4.51 3.30 6.87
N GLY A 205 -3.69 3.69 7.84
CA GLY A 205 -2.57 2.89 8.31
C GLY A 205 -3.00 1.73 9.22
N ASN A 206 -2.01 0.92 9.60
CA ASN A 206 -2.14 -0.29 10.41
C ASN A 206 -3.04 -1.38 9.82
N ALA A 207 -2.45 -2.31 9.08
CA ALA A 207 -3.08 -3.56 8.66
C ALA A 207 -2.86 -4.71 9.67
N LEU A 208 -2.51 -4.39 10.92
CA LEU A 208 -2.26 -5.35 11.98
C LEU A 208 -3.26 -5.22 13.15
N PRO A 209 -4.58 -5.35 12.93
CA PRO A 209 -5.56 -5.25 14.01
C PRO A 209 -5.44 -6.36 15.06
N TRP A 210 -4.78 -7.48 14.72
CA TRP A 210 -4.61 -8.65 15.58
C TRP A 210 -3.17 -8.84 16.09
N TYR A 211 -2.32 -7.82 15.93
CA TYR A 211 -0.97 -7.86 16.49
C TYR A 211 -1.00 -8.18 17.99
N GLN A 212 -0.16 -9.14 18.42
CA GLN A 212 -0.12 -9.72 19.77
C GLN A 212 -1.37 -10.51 20.22
N ILE A 213 -2.30 -10.78 19.30
CA ILE A 213 -3.48 -11.61 19.55
C ILE A 213 -3.39 -12.89 18.70
N ILE A 214 -3.16 -12.74 17.39
CA ILE A 214 -2.92 -13.85 16.46
C ILE A 214 -1.43 -13.88 16.11
N ASN A 215 -0.82 -15.05 16.22
CA ASN A 215 0.59 -15.29 15.93
C ASN A 215 0.76 -16.52 15.03
N SER A 216 1.96 -16.73 14.51
CA SER A 216 2.27 -17.78 13.53
C SER A 216 2.08 -19.22 14.02
N THR A 217 1.80 -19.44 15.31
CA THR A 217 1.52 -20.78 15.87
C THR A 217 0.02 -21.10 15.97
N ASP A 218 -0.85 -20.11 15.75
CA ASP A 218 -2.30 -20.32 15.75
C ASP A 218 -2.74 -21.10 14.50
N ASN A 219 -3.66 -22.04 14.69
CA ASN A 219 -4.20 -22.88 13.61
C ASN A 219 -5.58 -22.38 13.18
N ILE A 220 -5.59 -21.34 12.34
CA ILE A 220 -6.82 -20.78 11.75
C ILE A 220 -6.88 -21.22 10.29
N SER A 221 -7.92 -21.94 9.92
CA SER A 221 -8.09 -22.47 8.56
C SER A 221 -9.55 -22.47 8.15
N LEU A 222 -9.81 -22.52 6.83
CA LEU A 222 -11.18 -22.52 6.30
C LEU A 222 -12.04 -23.60 6.99
N PRO A 223 -13.32 -23.28 7.31
CA PRO A 223 -14.05 -22.07 6.93
C PRO A 223 -13.83 -20.86 7.86
N GLU A 224 -12.99 -20.98 8.89
CA GLU A 224 -12.66 -19.87 9.78
C GLU A 224 -11.78 -18.84 9.05
N THR A 225 -12.11 -17.56 9.25
CA THR A 225 -11.38 -16.43 8.66
C THR A 225 -11.20 -15.33 9.70
N VAL A 226 -10.25 -14.44 9.44
CA VAL A 226 -9.83 -13.36 10.31
C VAL A 226 -10.37 -12.04 9.74
N PRO A 227 -11.21 -11.30 10.47
CA PRO A 227 -11.65 -9.98 10.03
C PRO A 227 -10.46 -9.03 9.87
N TRP A 228 -10.48 -8.12 8.91
CA TRP A 228 -9.34 -7.22 8.64
C TRP A 228 -9.82 -5.80 8.41
N TRP A 229 -8.99 -4.82 8.77
CA TRP A 229 -9.24 -3.39 8.51
C TRP A 229 -7.93 -2.59 8.65
N SER A 230 -7.92 -1.38 8.11
CA SER A 230 -6.86 -0.38 8.27
C SER A 230 -7.48 1.00 8.54
N ASN A 231 -7.52 1.40 9.80
CA ASN A 231 -8.19 2.63 10.26
C ASN A 231 -7.41 3.38 11.36
N TYR A 232 -6.12 3.09 11.50
CA TYR A 232 -5.29 3.78 12.47
C TYR A 232 -4.58 4.95 11.80
N THR A 233 -4.72 6.14 12.37
CA THR A 233 -3.98 7.32 11.92
C THR A 233 -2.51 7.24 12.36
N ILE A 234 -1.62 6.86 11.44
CA ILE A 234 -0.19 6.64 11.77
C ILE A 234 0.65 7.93 11.80
N SER A 235 0.19 9.01 11.14
CA SER A 235 0.85 10.33 11.15
C SER A 235 -0.15 11.46 10.89
N ASN A 236 0.27 12.72 11.06
CA ASN A 236 -0.58 13.90 10.88
C ASN A 236 -0.47 14.54 9.46
N GLY A 237 0.22 13.90 8.52
CA GLY A 237 0.36 14.40 7.15
C GLY A 237 -0.86 14.10 6.26
N THR A 238 -0.81 14.55 5.01
CA THR A 238 -1.77 14.16 3.96
C THR A 238 -1.32 12.93 3.17
N SER A 239 -0.07 12.52 3.35
CA SER A 239 0.52 11.32 2.77
C SER A 239 1.72 10.88 3.62
N VAL A 240 2.00 9.58 3.65
CA VAL A 240 3.13 9.03 4.39
C VAL A 240 3.62 7.74 3.76
N LEU A 241 4.94 7.51 3.80
CA LEU A 241 5.56 6.26 3.36
C LEU A 241 5.47 5.20 4.47
N THR A 242 5.02 4.00 4.14
CA THR A 242 5.01 2.82 5.02
C THR A 242 5.95 1.73 4.51
N ASP A 243 6.13 0.67 5.28
CA ASP A 243 6.88 -0.54 4.91
C ASP A 243 6.32 -1.23 3.66
N GLY A 244 5.01 -1.46 3.63
CA GLY A 244 4.37 -2.26 2.60
C GLY A 244 2.96 -1.79 2.29
N ALA A 245 2.53 -2.05 1.05
CA ALA A 245 1.20 -1.67 0.59
C ALA A 245 0.10 -2.51 1.27
N LYS A 246 0.27 -3.84 1.36
CA LYS A 246 -0.72 -4.76 1.97
C LYS A 246 -0.68 -4.71 3.49
N ARG A 247 0.51 -4.93 4.04
CA ARG A 247 0.82 -5.09 5.46
C ARG A 247 2.30 -4.74 5.67
N ASP A 248 2.71 -4.15 6.79
CA ASP A 248 1.96 -3.75 7.99
C ASP A 248 1.23 -2.41 7.84
N ARG A 249 1.62 -1.61 6.83
CA ARG A 249 1.15 -0.23 6.64
C ARG A 249 1.48 0.64 7.85
N LEU A 250 2.70 0.47 8.36
CA LEU A 250 3.27 1.22 9.49
C LEU A 250 4.59 1.89 9.08
N LEU A 251 5.07 2.79 9.92
CA LEU A 251 6.33 3.49 9.68
C LEU A 251 7.48 2.70 10.28
N TRP A 252 8.27 2.10 9.40
CA TRP A 252 9.45 1.35 9.76
C TRP A 252 10.70 2.09 9.27
N PRO A 253 11.58 2.59 10.17
CA PRO A 253 12.77 3.32 9.78
C PRO A 253 13.70 2.56 8.83
N GLY A 254 13.82 1.24 8.99
CA GLY A 254 14.61 0.38 8.12
C GLY A 254 14.16 0.49 6.67
N ASP A 255 12.90 0.15 6.43
CA ASP A 255 12.21 0.18 5.15
C ASP A 255 12.24 1.59 4.53
N MET A 256 11.84 2.60 5.31
CA MET A 256 11.84 4.00 4.88
C MET A 256 13.23 4.46 4.43
N SER A 257 14.30 4.15 5.18
CA SER A 257 15.65 4.57 4.82
C SER A 257 16.17 3.90 3.54
N ILE A 258 15.77 2.65 3.29
CA ILE A 258 16.14 1.89 2.08
C ILE A 258 15.38 2.43 0.86
N SER A 259 14.09 2.74 1.02
CA SER A 259 13.27 3.30 -0.06
C SER A 259 13.65 4.72 -0.46
N LEU A 260 14.25 5.49 0.45
CA LEU A 260 14.45 6.93 0.28
C LEU A 260 15.25 7.29 -0.98
N GLU A 261 16.37 6.61 -1.25
CA GLU A 261 17.19 6.91 -2.43
C GLU A 261 16.41 6.63 -3.72
N SER A 262 15.67 5.52 -3.77
CA SER A 262 14.80 5.20 -4.91
C SER A 262 13.73 6.26 -5.11
N ILE A 263 13.09 6.74 -4.03
CA ILE A 263 12.12 7.85 -4.09
C ILE A 263 12.81 9.13 -4.59
N GLY A 264 13.98 9.46 -4.03
CA GLY A 264 14.73 10.68 -4.35
C GLY A 264 15.21 10.76 -5.80
N VAL A 265 15.31 9.65 -6.52
CA VAL A 265 15.68 9.64 -7.95
C VAL A 265 14.52 9.31 -8.90
N SER A 266 13.31 9.01 -8.38
CA SER A 266 12.15 8.65 -9.20
C SER A 266 11.00 9.64 -9.06
N THR A 267 10.15 9.50 -8.04
CA THR A 267 8.98 10.35 -7.83
C THR A 267 9.32 11.65 -7.10
N TYR A 268 10.42 11.65 -6.35
CA TYR A 268 10.85 12.75 -5.48
C TYR A 268 9.78 13.15 -4.45
N ASP A 269 8.97 12.18 -3.99
CA ASP A 269 8.02 12.38 -2.89
C ASP A 269 8.72 12.41 -1.53
N LEU A 270 9.60 13.40 -1.36
CA LEU A 270 10.28 13.66 -0.10
C LEU A 270 9.31 14.17 0.99
N TYR A 271 8.11 14.61 0.61
CA TYR A 271 7.07 14.99 1.55
C TYR A 271 6.64 13.79 2.40
N SER A 272 6.27 12.68 1.77
CA SER A 272 5.81 11.48 2.48
C SER A 272 6.90 10.85 3.36
N VAL A 273 8.16 10.94 2.91
CA VAL A 273 9.36 10.56 3.70
C VAL A 273 9.53 11.48 4.91
N ARG A 274 9.46 12.80 4.72
CA ARG A 274 9.58 13.78 5.82
C ARG A 274 8.51 13.54 6.88
N VAL A 275 7.25 13.32 6.48
CA VAL A 275 6.15 13.05 7.40
C VAL A 275 6.42 11.77 8.22
N ALA A 276 6.95 10.72 7.59
CA ALA A 276 7.34 9.50 8.30
C ALA A 276 8.47 9.75 9.31
N LEU A 277 9.51 10.47 8.91
CA LEU A 277 10.64 10.85 9.77
C LEU A 277 10.20 11.71 10.96
N GLU A 278 9.39 12.74 10.72
CA GLU A 278 8.86 13.61 11.78
C GLU A 278 8.07 12.79 12.81
N ARG A 279 7.26 11.83 12.34
CA ARG A 279 6.54 10.94 13.25
C ARG A 279 7.47 10.05 14.09
N LEU A 280 8.55 9.54 13.50
CA LEU A 280 9.55 8.74 14.22
C LEU A 280 10.34 9.60 15.24
N LEU A 281 10.60 10.86 14.91
CA LEU A 281 11.24 11.84 15.78
C LEU A 281 10.35 12.24 16.96
N ASP A 282 9.05 12.39 16.75
CA ASP A 282 8.07 12.63 17.82
C ASP A 282 8.04 11.48 18.86
N LEU A 283 8.45 10.29 18.46
CA LEU A 283 8.52 9.09 19.29
C LEU A 283 9.89 8.88 19.96
N GLN A 284 10.86 9.77 19.71
CA GLN A 284 12.18 9.68 20.32
C GLN A 284 12.08 9.75 21.85
N LYS A 285 12.75 8.83 22.51
CA LYS A 285 12.80 8.75 23.97
C LYS A 285 13.75 9.81 24.55
N HIS A 286 13.58 10.09 25.83
CA HIS A 286 14.42 11.06 26.56
C HIS A 286 15.92 10.69 26.54
N ASP A 287 16.25 9.40 26.49
CA ASP A 287 17.63 8.91 26.37
C ASP A 287 18.21 9.02 24.95
N GLY A 288 17.43 9.53 23.97
CA GLY A 288 17.81 9.68 22.58
C GLY A 288 17.42 8.50 21.68
N ARG A 289 16.90 7.40 22.23
CA ARG A 289 16.50 6.22 21.44
C ARG A 289 15.36 6.55 20.48
N LEU A 290 15.50 6.13 19.23
CA LEU A 290 14.45 6.18 18.19
C LEU A 290 13.72 4.82 18.14
N PRO A 291 12.43 4.80 17.77
CA PRO A 291 11.61 3.58 17.85
C PRO A 291 11.97 2.55 16.77
N TYR A 292 11.64 1.29 17.02
CA TYR A 292 11.73 0.20 16.03
C TYR A 292 10.70 0.36 14.90
N ALA A 293 9.48 0.77 15.24
CA ALA A 293 8.38 1.06 14.31
C ALA A 293 7.43 2.09 14.95
N SER A 294 6.56 2.70 14.15
CA SER A 294 5.47 3.53 14.69
C SER A 294 4.43 2.70 15.44
N PRO A 295 3.70 3.30 16.41
CA PRO A 295 2.47 2.73 16.93
C PRO A 295 1.48 2.35 15.82
N PRO A 296 0.61 1.34 16.05
CA PRO A 296 0.40 0.63 17.31
C PRO A 296 1.38 -0.52 17.57
N TYR A 297 2.46 -0.66 16.80
CA TYR A 297 3.50 -1.62 17.11
C TYR A 297 4.13 -1.33 18.49
N ALA A 298 4.47 -2.39 19.23
CA ALA A 298 4.98 -2.24 20.58
C ALA A 298 6.36 -1.58 20.60
N ASP A 299 6.58 -0.72 21.59
CA ASP A 299 7.88 -0.07 21.78
C ASP A 299 8.97 -1.12 22.05
N THR A 300 9.77 -1.36 21.01
CA THR A 300 10.79 -2.39 20.98
C THR A 300 12.14 -1.74 20.77
N VAL A 301 13.16 -2.24 21.48
CA VAL A 301 14.54 -1.79 21.29
C VAL A 301 15.12 -2.51 20.07
N SER A 302 15.56 -1.72 19.09
CA SER A 302 16.35 -2.17 17.95
C SER A 302 17.46 -1.17 17.71
N PHE A 303 18.71 -1.62 17.83
CA PHE A 303 19.87 -0.78 17.51
C PHE A 303 19.92 -0.48 16.00
N THR A 304 19.71 -1.49 15.17
CA THR A 304 19.74 -1.36 13.71
C THR A 304 18.71 -0.36 13.21
N TYR A 305 17.44 -0.47 13.63
CA TYR A 305 16.39 0.44 13.18
C TYR A 305 16.52 1.85 13.77
N HIS A 306 17.06 1.96 14.99
CA HIS A 306 17.47 3.26 15.52
C HIS A 306 18.49 3.94 14.58
N CYS A 307 19.51 3.21 14.14
CA CYS A 307 20.49 3.72 13.17
C CYS A 307 19.88 4.01 11.80
N HIS A 308 18.91 3.20 11.32
CA HIS A 308 18.19 3.49 10.08
C HIS A 308 17.39 4.80 10.14
N ALA A 309 16.79 5.14 11.28
CA ALA A 309 16.15 6.44 11.45
C ALA A 309 17.15 7.60 11.28
N LEU A 310 18.34 7.49 11.89
CA LEU A 310 19.41 8.49 11.74
C LEU A 310 19.93 8.57 10.29
N ASN A 311 20.09 7.43 9.61
CA ASN A 311 20.44 7.38 8.20
C ASN A 311 19.36 8.05 7.34
N GLY A 312 18.09 7.78 7.62
CA GLY A 312 16.96 8.40 6.96
C GLY A 312 16.97 9.93 7.08
N MET A 313 17.30 10.49 8.26
CA MET A 313 17.46 11.93 8.42
C MET A 313 18.58 12.50 7.54
N SER A 314 19.74 11.82 7.51
CA SER A 314 20.89 12.22 6.69
C SER A 314 20.56 12.20 5.20
N LEU A 315 19.93 11.11 4.75
CA LEU A 315 19.50 10.94 3.37
C LEU A 315 18.43 11.97 2.99
N TYR A 316 17.41 12.18 3.83
CA TYR A 316 16.39 13.21 3.59
C TYR A 316 17.04 14.58 3.39
N PHE A 317 17.98 14.98 4.24
CA PHE A 317 18.70 16.23 4.05
C PHE A 317 19.54 16.25 2.77
N THR A 318 20.20 15.15 2.44
CA THR A 318 21.02 15.02 1.23
C THR A 318 20.21 15.26 -0.03
N TYR A 319 19.00 14.70 -0.12
CA TYR A 319 18.12 14.87 -1.27
C TYR A 319 17.34 16.19 -1.25
N SER A 320 16.83 16.62 -0.09
CA SER A 320 15.99 17.82 0.00
C SER A 320 16.77 19.14 0.04
N GLY A 321 17.98 19.14 0.61
CA GLY A 321 18.72 20.35 0.96
C GLY A 321 18.05 21.21 2.05
N ASP A 322 17.04 20.69 2.76
CA ASP A 322 16.22 21.42 3.72
C ASP A 322 16.98 21.71 5.03
N LYS A 323 17.69 22.85 5.03
CA LYS A 323 18.50 23.30 6.17
C LYS A 323 17.65 23.66 7.39
N ASP A 324 16.46 24.22 7.19
CA ASP A 324 15.59 24.64 8.28
C ASP A 324 15.05 23.42 9.04
N TRP A 325 14.65 22.38 8.30
CA TRP A 325 14.29 21.09 8.89
C TRP A 325 15.46 20.46 9.65
N LEU A 326 16.66 20.43 9.06
CA LEU A 326 17.85 19.89 9.74
C LEU A 326 18.14 20.63 11.04
N LEU A 327 18.13 21.97 11.02
CA LEU A 327 18.38 22.79 12.21
C LEU A 327 17.33 22.57 13.30
N ARG A 328 16.05 22.41 12.91
CA ARG A 328 14.95 22.10 13.84
C ARG A 328 15.18 20.79 14.57
N TYR A 329 15.61 19.75 13.87
CA TYR A 329 15.77 18.39 14.41
C TYR A 329 17.21 18.03 14.81
N TRP A 330 18.17 18.95 14.71
CA TRP A 330 19.58 18.69 14.99
C TRP A 330 19.83 18.24 16.44
N GLY A 331 19.08 18.79 17.40
CA GLY A 331 19.15 18.36 18.80
C GLY A 331 18.79 16.88 18.97
N GLN A 332 17.72 16.44 18.32
CA GLN A 332 17.23 15.07 18.33
C GLN A 332 18.19 14.12 17.61
N TYR A 333 18.75 14.53 16.47
CA TYR A 333 19.80 13.78 15.77
C TYR A 333 21.01 13.53 16.68
N LYS A 334 21.53 14.58 17.34
CA LYS A 334 22.64 14.44 18.29
C LYS A 334 22.30 13.53 19.48
N ALA A 335 21.09 13.63 20.01
CA ALA A 335 20.65 12.74 21.09
C ALA A 335 20.63 11.28 20.63
N GLY A 336 20.19 11.01 19.40
CA GLY A 336 20.23 9.67 18.82
C GLY A 336 21.66 9.16 18.61
N ILE A 337 22.57 9.98 18.10
CA ILE A 337 24.00 9.62 17.99
C ILE A 337 24.58 9.32 19.38
N SER A 338 24.29 10.15 20.39
CA SER A 338 24.73 9.90 21.76
C SER A 338 24.20 8.57 22.31
N TYR A 339 22.92 8.24 22.06
CA TYR A 339 22.35 6.95 22.42
C TYR A 339 23.10 5.78 21.76
N ALA A 340 23.34 5.86 20.45
CA ALA A 340 24.07 4.83 19.72
C ALA A 340 25.49 4.62 20.28
N LEU A 341 26.19 5.69 20.64
CA LEU A 341 27.54 5.63 21.21
C LEU A 341 27.61 4.98 22.59
N LEU A 342 26.50 4.88 23.34
CA LEU A 342 26.46 4.13 24.61
C LEU A 342 26.73 2.63 24.43
N SER A 343 26.52 2.10 23.22
CA SER A 343 26.84 0.72 22.91
C SER A 343 28.35 0.46 22.76
N VAL A 344 29.16 1.51 22.57
CA VAL A 344 30.61 1.37 22.40
C VAL A 344 31.26 1.14 23.75
N ASP A 345 31.90 -0.01 23.92
CA ASP A 345 32.57 -0.36 25.17
C ASP A 345 34.08 -0.12 25.11
N ARG A 346 34.81 -0.61 26.12
CA ARG A 346 36.26 -0.44 26.26
C ARG A 346 37.09 -0.97 25.09
N THR A 347 36.51 -1.82 24.23
CA THR A 347 37.17 -2.32 23.02
C THR A 347 37.18 -1.29 21.88
N GLY A 348 36.36 -0.24 21.97
CA GLY A 348 36.12 0.70 20.89
C GLY A 348 35.11 0.20 19.85
N LEU A 349 34.46 -0.94 20.09
CA LEU A 349 33.42 -1.52 19.23
C LEU A 349 32.04 -1.44 19.91
N ALA A 350 31.00 -1.36 19.09
CA ALA A 350 29.61 -1.37 19.55
C ALA A 350 29.19 -2.78 19.97
N ASN A 351 28.91 -3.01 21.25
CA ASN A 351 28.38 -4.26 21.78
C ASN A 351 26.84 -4.23 21.72
N ILE A 352 26.26 -4.85 20.68
CA ILE A 352 24.81 -4.82 20.45
C ILE A 352 24.16 -6.09 21.01
N THR A 353 23.33 -5.97 22.04
CA THR A 353 22.65 -7.12 22.63
C THR A 353 21.16 -7.20 22.32
N ALA A 354 20.59 -6.14 21.73
CA ALA A 354 19.20 -6.13 21.29
C ALA A 354 19.03 -7.04 20.06
N SER A 355 18.06 -7.95 20.11
CA SER A 355 17.84 -8.98 19.08
C SER A 355 16.89 -8.56 17.96
N SER A 356 16.24 -7.40 18.09
CA SER A 356 15.23 -6.95 17.13
C SER A 356 15.91 -6.39 15.88
N ASP A 357 16.10 -7.25 14.88
CA ASP A 357 16.59 -6.90 13.55
C ASP A 357 15.93 -7.82 12.51
N TRP A 358 15.11 -7.24 11.64
CA TRP A 358 14.24 -8.03 10.76
C TRP A 358 15.06 -8.89 9.78
N LEU A 359 14.72 -10.18 9.72
CA LEU A 359 15.40 -11.21 8.92
C LEU A 359 16.91 -11.38 9.21
N ARG A 360 17.40 -10.85 10.33
CA ARG A 360 18.80 -10.98 10.76
C ARG A 360 18.90 -11.71 12.10
N PHE A 361 18.69 -13.02 12.06
CA PHE A 361 18.74 -13.89 13.23
C PHE A 361 20.17 -14.14 13.71
N GLY A 362 20.35 -14.23 15.03
CA GLY A 362 21.65 -14.59 15.63
C GLY A 362 22.68 -13.45 15.66
N MET A 363 22.28 -12.22 15.39
CA MET A 363 23.14 -11.05 15.54
C MET A 363 23.24 -10.61 17.00
N GLY A 364 24.45 -10.21 17.41
CA GLY A 364 24.71 -9.58 18.71
C GLY A 364 26.19 -9.66 19.10
N GLY A 365 26.59 -8.78 20.01
CA GLY A 365 27.99 -8.60 20.41
C GLY A 365 28.79 -7.75 19.42
N HIS A 366 30.11 -7.79 19.60
CA HIS A 366 31.13 -7.48 18.60
C HIS A 366 32.22 -8.55 18.63
#